data_AF-A0A8X6MJ30-F1
#
_entry.id   AF-A0A8X6MJ30-F1
#
_cell.length_a   1.000
_cell.length_b   1.000
_cell.length_c   1.000
_cell.angle_alpha   90.00
_cell.angle_beta   90.00
_cell.angle_gamma   90.00
#
_symmetry.space_group_name_H-M   'P 1'
#
loop_
_entity.id
_entity.type
_entity.pdbx_description
1 polymer ?
#
loop_
_entity_poly.entity_id
_entity_poly.type
_entity_poly.pdbx_seq_one_letter_code
_entity_poly.pdbx_strand_id
1 'polypeptide(L)'
;MLWTTVRKILHKRLKLHPCKVQLLHELKPNDKTERFDFAVCIFNKIDEDDCYLKKVIFSNVTFHVSDYINRHNYRIWGTESPRAVREKARNSPKVNVWCALTVEEIFGSFFFIEQRVNSITNLDNLQCYAFPQIERRQPRVTFQEDSAPWHWGSIV
;
A
#
# COMPACT_ATOMS: atom_id res chain seq x y z
N MET A 1 -14.18 2.31 -45.11
CA MET A 1 -13.08 2.79 -44.26
C MET A 1 -13.20 2.06 -42.91
N LEU A 2 -12.41 1.00 -42.68
CA LEU A 2 -12.53 0.17 -41.47
C LEU A 2 -11.85 0.86 -40.30
N TRP A 3 -12.61 1.24 -39.29
CA TRP A 3 -12.12 1.79 -38.03
C TRP A 3 -11.16 0.79 -37.36
N THR A 4 -9.85 0.95 -37.58
CA THR A 4 -8.84 0.24 -36.80
C THR A 4 -8.56 1.06 -35.56
N THR A 5 -8.96 0.56 -34.39
CA THR A 5 -8.64 1.19 -33.11
C THR A 5 -7.14 1.45 -33.01
N VAL A 6 -6.75 2.51 -32.29
CA VAL A 6 -5.34 2.85 -32.02
C VAL A 6 -4.56 1.62 -31.54
N ARG A 7 -5.17 0.79 -30.69
CA ARG A 7 -4.60 -0.50 -30.25
C ARG A 7 -4.26 -1.47 -31.40
N LYS A 8 -5.14 -1.60 -32.40
CA LYS A 8 -4.89 -2.47 -33.58
C LYS A 8 -3.74 -1.93 -34.42
N ILE A 9 -3.63 -0.62 -34.58
CA ILE A 9 -2.53 0.01 -35.32
C ILE A 9 -1.21 -0.22 -34.57
N LEU A 10 -1.17 0.07 -33.27
CA LEU A 10 0.01 -0.11 -32.42
C LEU A 10 0.51 -1.57 -32.43
N HIS A 11 -0.38 -2.55 -32.22
CA HIS A 11 0.02 -3.95 -32.20
C HIS A 11 0.30 -4.56 -33.58
N LYS A 12 -0.61 -4.37 -34.55
CA LYS A 12 -0.56 -5.15 -35.80
C LYS A 12 0.35 -4.52 -36.85
N ARG A 13 0.32 -3.17 -36.97
CA ARG A 13 1.10 -2.41 -37.95
C ARG A 13 2.46 -2.01 -37.40
N LEU A 14 2.49 -1.41 -36.21
CA LEU A 14 3.72 -0.85 -35.63
C LEU A 14 4.51 -1.85 -34.78
N LYS A 15 3.95 -3.05 -34.52
CA LYS A 15 4.58 -4.10 -33.68
C LYS A 15 5.00 -3.61 -32.29
N LEU A 16 4.24 -2.66 -31.73
CA LEU A 16 4.47 -2.13 -30.39
C LEU A 16 3.69 -2.95 -29.35
N HIS A 17 4.30 -3.12 -28.19
CA HIS A 17 3.73 -3.80 -27.05
C HIS A 17 3.49 -2.82 -25.89
N PRO A 18 2.40 -2.99 -25.12
CA PRO A 18 2.13 -2.14 -23.98
C PRO A 18 3.01 -2.55 -22.78
N CYS A 19 3.93 -1.69 -22.41
CA CYS A 19 4.75 -1.81 -21.20
C CYS A 19 4.02 -1.18 -20.01
N LYS A 20 3.82 -1.98 -18.95
CA LYS A 20 3.27 -1.48 -17.68
C LYS A 20 4.39 -0.84 -16.88
N VAL A 21 4.21 0.40 -16.45
CA VAL A 21 5.15 0.99 -15.49
C VAL A 21 5.02 0.27 -14.16
N GLN A 22 6.15 -0.24 -13.68
CA GLN A 22 6.29 -0.82 -12.35
C GLN A 22 7.01 0.19 -11.46
N LEU A 23 6.50 0.39 -10.25
CA LEU A 23 7.30 1.02 -9.21
C LEU A 23 7.89 -0.12 -8.40
N LEU A 24 9.21 -0.19 -8.43
CA LEU A 24 10.00 -1.18 -7.74
C LEU A 24 10.65 -0.48 -6.54
N HIS A 25 10.59 -1.12 -5.38
CA HIS A 25 11.50 -0.79 -4.29
C HIS A 25 12.72 -1.70 -4.44
N GLU A 26 13.90 -1.16 -4.17
CA GLU A 26 15.11 -1.95 -4.07
C GLU A 26 14.91 -3.00 -2.95
N LEU A 27 15.20 -4.26 -3.27
CA LEU A 27 15.22 -5.33 -2.29
C LEU A 27 16.66 -5.56 -1.87
N LYS A 28 16.92 -5.50 -0.58
CA LYS A 28 18.19 -5.89 0.02
C LYS A 28 18.32 -7.42 -0.02
N PRO A 29 19.55 -7.97 0.07
CA PRO A 29 19.76 -9.41 0.05
C PRO A 29 18.93 -10.19 1.07
N ASN A 30 18.70 -9.63 2.27
CA ASN A 30 17.95 -10.29 3.35
C ASN A 30 16.43 -10.23 3.18
N ASP A 31 15.91 -9.26 2.42
CA ASP A 31 14.46 -9.03 2.28
C ASP A 31 13.76 -10.25 1.69
N LYS A 32 14.43 -11.05 0.85
CA LYS A 32 13.85 -12.27 0.29
C LYS A 32 13.56 -13.31 1.38
N THR A 33 14.53 -13.52 2.27
CA THR A 33 14.42 -14.48 3.38
C THR A 33 13.36 -14.00 4.36
N GLU A 34 13.43 -12.74 4.80
CA GLU A 34 12.46 -12.18 5.75
C GLU A 34 11.03 -12.22 5.22
N ARG A 35 10.83 -11.94 3.92
CA ARG A 35 9.50 -12.03 3.30
C ARG A 35 9.02 -13.45 3.14
N PHE A 36 9.92 -14.41 2.89
CA PHE A 36 9.58 -15.82 2.83
C PHE A 36 9.15 -16.32 4.21
N ASP A 37 9.93 -16.02 5.24
CA ASP A 37 9.65 -16.42 6.62
C ASP A 37 8.33 -15.80 7.13
N PHE A 38 8.10 -14.53 6.80
CA PHE A 38 6.81 -13.88 7.07
C PHE A 38 5.65 -14.60 6.36
N ALA A 39 5.81 -14.94 5.07
CA ALA A 39 4.77 -15.63 4.32
C ALA A 39 4.46 -17.01 4.89
N VAL A 40 5.48 -17.79 5.27
CA VAL A 40 5.31 -19.10 5.92
C VAL A 40 4.63 -18.93 7.29
N CYS A 41 5.04 -17.94 8.09
CA CYS A 41 4.44 -17.65 9.38
C CYS A 41 2.94 -17.33 9.27
N ILE A 42 2.56 -16.44 8.35
CA ILE A 42 1.15 -16.11 8.11
C ILE A 42 0.38 -17.31 7.55
N PHE A 43 0.99 -18.08 6.64
CA PHE A 43 0.38 -19.29 6.10
C PHE A 43 0.01 -20.29 7.20
N ASN A 44 0.96 -20.60 8.10
CA ASN A 44 0.71 -21.52 9.21
C ASN A 44 -0.40 -21.02 10.15
N LYS A 45 -0.44 -19.72 10.44
CA LYS A 45 -1.53 -19.15 11.28
C LYS A 45 -2.91 -19.26 10.63
N ILE A 46 -2.97 -19.18 9.30
CA ILE A 46 -4.22 -19.39 8.56
C ILE A 46 -4.62 -20.87 8.59
N ASP A 47 -3.65 -21.79 8.48
CA ASP A 47 -3.89 -23.24 8.53
C ASP A 47 -4.32 -23.72 9.93
N GLU A 48 -3.80 -23.10 10.99
CA GLU A 48 -4.14 -23.40 12.39
C GLU A 48 -5.51 -22.83 12.83
N ASP A 49 -5.96 -21.73 12.24
CA ASP A 49 -7.19 -21.02 12.61
C ASP A 49 -7.88 -20.44 11.37
N ASP A 50 -8.97 -21.10 10.93
CA ASP A 50 -9.82 -20.66 9.82
C ASP A 50 -10.36 -19.23 9.99
N CYS A 51 -10.43 -18.75 11.24
CA CYS A 51 -10.88 -17.39 11.56
C CYS A 51 -9.73 -16.40 11.76
N TYR A 52 -8.47 -16.78 11.54
CA TYR A 52 -7.30 -15.93 11.76
C TYR A 52 -7.42 -14.60 11.01
N LEU A 53 -7.72 -14.65 9.71
CA LEU A 53 -7.84 -13.45 8.87
C LEU A 53 -8.96 -12.51 9.31
N LYS A 54 -10.02 -13.01 9.96
CA LYS A 54 -11.10 -12.17 10.49
C LYS A 54 -10.67 -11.31 11.68
N LYS A 55 -9.59 -11.72 12.35
CA LYS A 55 -9.00 -11.03 13.51
C LYS A 55 -7.87 -10.10 13.09
N VAL A 56 -7.40 -10.16 11.83
CA VAL A 56 -6.33 -9.28 11.34
C VAL A 56 -6.91 -7.95 10.91
N ILE A 57 -6.41 -6.88 11.53
CA ILE A 57 -6.71 -5.50 11.15
C ILE A 57 -5.50 -4.94 10.41
N PHE A 58 -5.70 -4.51 9.16
CA PHE A 58 -4.69 -3.81 8.38
C PHE A 58 -4.92 -2.31 8.50
N SER A 59 -3.89 -1.54 8.89
CA SER A 59 -3.93 -0.08 8.90
C SER A 59 -2.96 0.52 7.86
N ASN A 60 -3.29 1.71 7.37
CA ASN A 60 -2.37 2.54 6.58
C ASN A 60 -2.63 4.03 6.83
N VAL A 61 -1.61 4.88 6.63
CA VAL A 61 -1.52 6.24 7.18
C VAL A 61 -1.40 7.35 6.12
N THR A 62 -1.05 7.06 4.86
CA THR A 62 -0.74 8.14 3.89
C THR A 62 -1.26 7.90 2.48
N PHE A 63 -1.98 8.90 1.96
CA PHE A 63 -2.41 8.97 0.55
C PHE A 63 -1.75 10.18 -0.14
N HIS A 64 -1.20 9.96 -1.34
CA HIS A 64 -0.63 11.04 -2.15
C HIS A 64 -1.71 11.68 -3.02
N VAL A 65 -1.80 13.03 -3.01
CA VAL A 65 -2.83 13.79 -3.73
C VAL A 65 -2.40 14.10 -5.17
N SER A 66 -1.09 14.09 -5.48
CA SER A 66 -0.60 14.42 -6.83
C SER A 66 0.20 13.31 -7.54
N ASP A 67 -0.06 13.22 -8.84
CA ASP A 67 0.74 12.64 -9.93
C ASP A 67 1.41 11.30 -9.66
N TYR A 68 0.84 10.45 -8.81
CA TYR A 68 1.28 9.07 -8.83
C TYR A 68 0.95 8.56 -10.22
N ILE A 69 1.94 7.97 -10.91
CA ILE A 69 1.69 7.30 -12.18
C ILE A 69 0.50 6.39 -11.90
N ASN A 70 -0.65 6.72 -12.50
CA ASN A 70 -1.82 5.89 -12.35
C ASN A 70 -1.47 4.59 -13.08
N ARG A 71 -0.92 3.61 -12.36
CA ARG A 71 -0.39 2.37 -12.94
C ARG A 71 -1.49 1.58 -13.67
N HIS A 72 -2.75 1.89 -13.37
CA HIS A 72 -3.90 1.33 -14.07
C HIS A 72 -4.05 1.95 -15.47
N ASN A 73 -3.83 3.25 -15.60
CA ASN A 73 -4.06 4.01 -16.84
C ASN A 73 -2.79 4.38 -17.62
N TYR A 74 -1.59 4.21 -17.06
CA TYR A 74 -0.33 4.61 -17.68
C TYR A 74 0.36 3.42 -18.36
N ARG A 75 0.41 3.45 -19.70
CA ARG A 75 1.05 2.44 -20.55
C ARG A 75 2.00 3.12 -21.53
N ILE A 76 3.24 2.66 -21.57
CA ILE A 76 4.21 3.07 -22.60
C ILE A 76 4.14 2.02 -23.71
N TRP A 77 4.13 2.44 -24.97
CA TRP A 77 4.14 1.52 -26.11
C TRP A 77 5.52 1.53 -26.75
N GLY A 78 6.15 0.36 -26.84
CA GLY A 78 7.51 0.20 -27.37
C GLY A 78 7.68 -1.16 -28.03
N THR A 79 8.67 -1.29 -28.92
CA THR A 79 9.12 -2.60 -29.42
C THR A 79 9.82 -3.39 -28.31
N GLU A 80 10.46 -2.68 -27.39
CA GLU A 80 11.11 -3.23 -26.19
C GLU A 80 10.64 -2.48 -24.94
N SER A 81 10.78 -3.12 -23.78
CA SER A 81 10.48 -2.46 -22.52
C SER A 81 11.53 -1.37 -22.25
N PRO A 82 11.13 -0.08 -22.14
CA PRO A 82 12.06 0.94 -21.73
C PRO A 82 12.48 0.60 -20.29
N ARG A 83 13.72 0.14 -20.10
CA ARG A 83 14.33 -0.08 -18.78
C ARG A 83 14.67 1.25 -18.09
N ALA A 84 13.89 2.29 -18.38
CA ALA A 84 14.09 3.64 -17.90
C ALA A 84 13.54 3.76 -16.49
N VAL A 85 14.40 4.13 -15.56
CA VAL A 85 14.01 4.52 -14.20
C VAL A 85 13.77 6.03 -14.22
N ARG A 86 12.60 6.47 -13.73
CA ARG A 86 12.30 7.89 -13.55
C ARG A 86 12.19 8.17 -12.07
N GLU A 87 13.08 9.01 -11.56
CA GLU A 87 13.03 9.52 -10.20
C GLU A 87 11.93 10.57 -10.06
N LYS A 88 11.26 10.61 -8.91
CA LYS A 88 10.23 11.61 -8.61
C LYS A 88 10.55 12.27 -7.27
N ALA A 89 10.23 13.57 -7.18
CA ALA A 89 10.33 14.32 -5.95
C ALA A 89 9.56 13.64 -4.80
N ARG A 90 10.28 13.38 -3.70
CA ARG A 90 9.76 12.72 -2.48
C ARG A 90 8.65 13.52 -1.78
N ASN A 91 8.55 14.83 -2.02
CA ASN A 91 7.69 15.77 -1.29
C ASN A 91 6.47 16.25 -2.11
N SER A 92 5.85 15.38 -2.91
CA SER A 92 4.57 15.70 -3.55
C SER A 92 3.48 16.02 -2.50
N PRO A 93 2.53 16.93 -2.78
CA PRO A 93 1.36 17.13 -1.93
C PRO A 93 0.67 15.81 -1.57
N LYS A 94 0.41 15.62 -0.28
CA LYS A 94 -0.17 14.41 0.30
C LYS A 94 -1.11 14.76 1.43
N VAL A 95 -2.06 13.87 1.68
CA VAL A 95 -2.96 13.91 2.84
C VAL A 95 -2.66 12.67 3.63
N ASN A 96 -2.34 12.85 4.91
CA ASN A 96 -2.16 11.72 5.81
C ASN A 96 -3.55 11.35 6.34
N VAL A 97 -3.95 10.10 6.13
CA VAL A 97 -5.22 9.54 6.60
C VAL A 97 -4.90 8.20 7.21
N TRP A 98 -5.23 8.03 8.48
CA TRP A 98 -5.27 6.71 9.08
C TRP A 98 -6.60 6.05 8.74
N CYS A 99 -6.56 4.83 8.23
CA CYS A 99 -7.73 3.99 8.03
C CYS A 99 -7.33 2.56 8.37
N ALA A 100 -8.25 1.79 8.94
CA ALA A 100 -8.04 0.38 9.17
C ALA A 100 -9.17 -0.46 8.60
N LEU A 101 -8.91 -1.72 8.29
CA LEU A 101 -9.91 -2.64 7.74
C LEU A 101 -9.65 -4.08 8.17
N THR A 102 -10.72 -4.84 8.28
CA THR A 102 -10.72 -6.31 8.39
C THR A 102 -11.36 -6.92 7.14
N VAL A 103 -11.50 -8.24 7.13
CA VAL A 103 -12.30 -8.96 6.14
C VAL A 103 -13.79 -8.54 6.17
N GLU A 104 -14.29 -8.08 7.32
CA GLU A 104 -15.72 -7.87 7.55
C GLU A 104 -16.12 -6.39 7.53
N GLU A 105 -15.21 -5.48 7.87
CA GLU A 105 -15.53 -4.05 7.98
C GLU A 105 -14.36 -3.10 7.71
N ILE A 106 -14.72 -1.84 7.45
CA ILE A 106 -13.78 -0.72 7.40
C ILE A 106 -13.93 0.08 8.70
N PHE A 107 -12.84 0.21 9.43
CA PHE A 107 -12.70 1.16 10.53
C PHE A 107 -12.45 2.55 9.92
N GLY A 108 -13.25 3.53 10.35
CA GLY A 108 -13.32 4.85 9.74
C GLY A 108 -11.97 5.55 9.54
N SER A 109 -11.99 6.59 8.71
CA SER A 109 -10.81 7.38 8.39
C SER A 109 -10.59 8.51 9.41
N PHE A 110 -9.37 8.61 9.94
CA PHE A 110 -8.89 9.77 10.70
C PHE A 110 -7.97 10.62 9.83
N PHE A 111 -8.30 11.89 9.66
CA PHE A 111 -7.50 12.84 8.88
C PHE A 111 -6.54 13.58 9.80
N PHE A 112 -5.24 13.42 9.56
CA PHE A 112 -4.25 14.23 10.27
C PHE A 112 -4.22 15.63 9.68
N ILE A 113 -4.15 16.64 10.55
CA ILE A 113 -3.99 18.03 10.15
C ILE A 113 -2.53 18.28 9.77
N GLU A 114 -1.61 17.56 10.42
CA GLU A 114 -0.19 17.68 10.23
C GLU A 114 0.27 17.10 8.88
N GLN A 115 1.14 17.83 8.19
CA GLN A 115 1.77 17.34 6.96
C GLN A 115 2.68 16.12 7.18
N ARG A 116 3.18 15.94 8.41
CA ARG A 116 4.02 14.81 8.81
C ARG A 116 3.45 14.19 10.08
N VAL A 117 3.08 12.92 9.99
CA VAL A 117 2.75 12.10 11.15
C VAL A 117 4.04 11.79 11.90
N ASN A 118 4.04 12.04 13.20
CA ASN A 118 5.10 11.66 14.14
C ASN A 118 4.54 10.69 15.18
N SER A 119 5.41 10.17 16.05
CA SER A 119 5.02 9.16 17.05
C SER A 119 3.96 9.65 18.04
N ILE A 120 3.96 10.93 18.42
CA ILE A 120 2.95 11.51 19.32
C ILE A 120 1.60 11.58 18.63
N THR A 121 1.54 12.19 17.44
CA THR A 121 0.29 12.28 16.66
C THR A 121 -0.28 10.92 16.31
N ASN A 122 0.59 9.92 16.07
CA ASN A 122 0.14 8.56 15.81
C ASN A 122 -0.38 7.89 17.10
N LEU A 123 0.29 8.10 18.24
CA LEU A 123 -0.18 7.61 19.52
C LEU A 123 -1.57 8.19 19.86
N ASP A 124 -1.74 9.50 19.70
CA ASP A 124 -3.02 10.16 19.96
C ASP A 124 -4.13 9.59 19.08
N ASN A 125 -3.86 9.39 17.79
CA ASN A 125 -4.79 8.70 16.89
C ASN A 125 -5.11 7.27 17.38
N LEU A 126 -4.10 6.49 17.77
CA LEU A 126 -4.30 5.12 18.22
C LEU A 126 -5.14 5.06 19.52
N GLN A 127 -4.80 5.88 20.51
CA GLN A 127 -5.43 5.88 21.83
C GLN A 127 -6.80 6.56 21.84
N CYS A 128 -6.94 7.71 21.16
CA CYS A 128 -8.16 8.50 21.24
C CYS A 128 -9.19 8.14 20.16
N TYR A 129 -8.74 7.60 19.01
CA TYR A 129 -9.62 7.32 17.87
C TYR A 129 -9.69 5.83 17.51
N ALA A 130 -8.56 5.14 17.30
CA ALA A 130 -8.54 3.81 16.72
C ALA A 130 -8.99 2.70 17.70
N PHE A 131 -8.24 2.50 18.78
CA PHE A 131 -8.48 1.41 19.73
C PHE A 131 -9.83 1.49 20.43
N PRO A 132 -10.35 2.67 20.83
CA PRO A 132 -11.69 2.76 21.40
C PRO A 132 -12.78 2.21 20.48
N GLN A 133 -12.59 2.27 19.16
CA GLN A 133 -13.51 1.71 18.18
C GLN A 133 -13.25 0.22 17.92
N ILE A 134 -11.97 -0.17 17.87
CA ILE A 134 -11.56 -1.56 17.65
C ILE A 134 -12.03 -2.44 18.81
N GLU A 135 -11.73 -2.08 20.05
CA GLU A 135 -12.08 -2.86 21.24
C GLU A 135 -13.60 -3.05 21.41
N ARG A 136 -14.38 -2.04 21.01
CA ARG A 136 -15.85 -2.11 21.02
C ARG A 136 -16.41 -3.14 20.03
N ARG A 137 -15.69 -3.42 18.93
CA ARG A 137 -16.18 -4.30 17.84
C ARG A 137 -15.52 -5.67 17.88
N GLN A 138 -14.20 -5.72 18.10
CA GLN A 138 -13.42 -6.95 18.18
C GLN A 138 -12.44 -6.90 19.36
N PRO A 139 -12.68 -7.67 20.43
CA PRO A 139 -11.84 -7.65 21.63
C PRO A 139 -10.52 -8.42 21.47
N ARG A 140 -10.34 -9.22 20.41
CA ARG A 140 -9.10 -9.95 20.13
C ARG A 140 -8.71 -9.75 18.68
N VAL A 141 -7.65 -8.96 18.46
CA VAL A 141 -7.21 -8.55 17.13
C VAL A 141 -5.70 -8.74 16.98
N THR A 142 -5.28 -9.06 15.76
CA THR A 142 -3.88 -8.91 15.32
C THR A 142 -3.81 -7.60 14.55
N PHE A 143 -3.12 -6.61 15.09
CA PHE A 143 -2.97 -5.32 14.45
C PHE A 143 -1.73 -5.32 13.54
N GLN A 144 -1.92 -5.03 12.26
CA GLN A 144 -0.87 -5.02 11.24
C GLN A 144 -0.70 -3.61 10.67
N GLU A 145 0.47 -3.03 10.91
CA GLU A 145 0.90 -1.76 10.33
C GLU A 145 2.08 -1.97 9.37
N ASP A 146 2.49 -0.90 8.68
CA ASP A 146 3.75 -0.88 7.95
C ASP A 146 4.95 -0.64 8.88
N SER A 147 6.16 -0.77 8.35
CA SER A 147 7.38 -0.58 9.15
C SER A 147 7.84 0.89 9.23
N ALA A 148 6.92 1.86 9.09
CA ALA A 148 7.32 3.26 9.13
C ALA A 148 7.95 3.63 10.50
N PRO A 149 8.97 4.53 10.51
CA PRO A 149 9.79 4.76 11.70
C PRO A 149 9.03 5.22 12.94
N TRP A 150 7.92 5.94 12.78
CA TRP A 150 7.12 6.45 13.89
C TRP A 150 6.29 5.38 14.61
N HIS A 151 6.14 4.18 14.05
CA HIS A 151 5.52 3.04 14.76
C HIS A 151 6.42 2.48 15.87
N TRP A 152 7.73 2.72 15.79
CA TRP A 152 8.73 2.21 16.75
C TRP A 152 9.43 3.31 17.56
N GLY A 153 9.02 4.57 17.38
CA GLY A 153 9.65 5.71 18.03
C GLY A 153 9.36 5.74 19.54
N SER A 154 10.40 5.87 20.36
CA SER A 154 10.23 6.15 21.78
C SER A 154 9.58 7.52 21.97
N ILE A 155 8.51 7.56 22.75
CA ILE A 155 7.88 8.79 23.19
C ILE A 155 8.63 9.21 24.45
N VAL A 156 9.30 10.37 24.39
CA VAL A 156 10.02 11.01 25.49
C VAL A 156 9.22 12.19 25.98
#